data_AF-A0A418WLA8-F1
#
_entry.id   AF-A0A418WLA8-F1
#
_cell.length_a   1.000
_cell.length_b   1.000
_cell.length_c   1.000
_cell.angle_alpha   90.00
_cell.angle_beta   90.00
_cell.angle_gamma   90.00
#
_symmetry.space_group_name_H-M   'P 1'
#
loop_
_entity.id
_entity.type
_entity.pdbx_description
1 polymer ?
#
loop_
_entity_poly.entity_id
_entity_poly.type
_entity_poly.pdbx_seq_one_letter_code
_entity_poly.pdbx_strand_id
1 'polypeptide(L)'
;MADSQHRSPSPTVPRQQAAKASYPLPKGEGFAENALKLAGIAGALLGWRPEEFWAATPVELATVLGALGDESEAAPPGAIERAALMEMFPDG
;
A
#
# COMPACT_ATOMS: atom_id res chain seq x y z
N MET A 1 27.51 -53.54 -21.01
CA MET A 1 28.54 -52.93 -20.14
C MET A 1 28.10 -51.51 -19.88
N ALA A 2 27.92 -51.19 -18.61
CA ALA A 2 26.97 -50.20 -18.13
C ALA A 2 27.42 -48.74 -18.26
N ASP A 3 26.46 -47.94 -18.70
CA ASP A 3 26.33 -46.49 -18.53
C ASP A 3 26.42 -46.14 -17.02
N SER A 4 27.36 -45.27 -16.62
CA SER A 4 27.53 -44.85 -15.23
C SER A 4 27.53 -43.33 -15.14
N GLN A 5 26.35 -42.85 -14.77
CA GLN A 5 25.98 -41.47 -14.52
C GLN A 5 26.84 -40.85 -13.41
N HIS A 6 27.46 -39.73 -13.73
CA HIS A 6 28.09 -38.83 -12.77
C HIS A 6 26.98 -37.98 -12.11
N ARG A 7 26.45 -38.41 -10.95
CA ARG A 7 25.53 -37.59 -10.15
C ARG A 7 26.33 -36.66 -9.25
N SER A 8 26.25 -35.35 -9.51
CA SER A 8 26.69 -34.30 -8.59
C SER A 8 25.80 -34.24 -7.34
N PRO A 9 26.33 -33.97 -6.14
CA PRO A 9 25.51 -33.69 -4.96
C PRO A 9 24.85 -32.31 -5.09
N SER A 10 23.55 -32.24 -4.79
CA SER A 10 22.80 -30.97 -4.69
C SER A 10 23.25 -30.18 -3.47
N PRO A 11 23.48 -28.85 -3.58
CA PRO A 11 23.68 -28.03 -2.40
C PRO A 11 22.36 -27.88 -1.66
N THR A 12 22.29 -28.42 -0.43
CA THR A 12 21.22 -28.12 0.52
C THR A 12 21.35 -26.65 0.91
N VAL A 13 20.58 -25.78 0.26
CA VAL A 13 20.46 -24.38 0.65
C VAL A 13 19.70 -24.34 1.98
N PRO A 14 20.28 -23.79 3.07
CA PRO A 14 19.53 -23.56 4.29
C PRO A 14 18.35 -22.66 3.96
N ARG A 15 17.13 -23.13 4.25
CA ARG A 15 15.91 -22.33 4.16
C ARG A 15 16.11 -21.09 5.01
N GLN A 16 16.34 -19.93 4.37
CA GLN A 16 16.48 -18.66 5.06
C GLN A 16 15.26 -18.48 5.95
N GLN A 17 15.49 -18.63 7.24
CA GLN A 17 14.54 -18.27 8.26
C GLN A 17 14.50 -16.75 8.21
N ALA A 18 13.56 -16.21 7.44
CA ALA A 18 13.33 -14.79 7.31
C ALA A 18 13.16 -14.21 8.71
N ALA A 19 14.22 -13.58 9.20
CA ALA A 19 14.16 -12.78 10.40
C ALA A 19 13.04 -11.77 10.16
N LYS A 20 11.98 -11.82 10.97
CA LYS A 20 10.94 -10.78 10.99
C LYS A 20 11.66 -9.48 11.26
N ALA A 21 11.93 -8.72 10.20
CA ALA A 21 12.49 -7.40 10.31
C ALA A 21 11.46 -6.58 11.08
N SER A 22 11.71 -6.39 12.38
CA SER A 22 10.91 -5.53 13.23
C SER A 22 11.28 -4.09 12.91
N TYR A 23 10.83 -3.62 11.74
CA TYR A 23 10.85 -2.20 11.45
C TYR A 23 9.70 -1.56 12.24
N PRO A 24 9.96 -0.59 13.13
CA PRO A 24 8.91 0.28 13.61
C PRO A 24 8.44 1.06 12.39
N LEU A 25 7.34 0.61 11.77
CA LEU A 25 6.67 1.38 10.74
C LEU A 25 6.36 2.75 11.34
N PRO A 26 6.57 3.85 10.60
CA PRO A 26 6.04 5.14 11.03
C PRO A 26 4.57 4.93 11.36
N LYS A 27 4.13 5.35 12.54
CA LYS A 27 2.71 5.32 12.94
C LYS A 27 1.97 6.40 12.12
N GLY A 28 1.90 6.21 10.80
CA GLY A 28 0.83 6.77 10.01
C GLY A 28 -0.44 6.02 10.39
N GLU A 29 -1.55 6.75 10.45
CA GLU A 29 -2.85 6.11 10.67
C GLU A 29 -3.07 5.07 9.57
N GLY A 30 -3.57 3.89 9.95
CA GLY A 30 -3.79 2.81 9.00
C GLY A 30 -4.84 3.21 7.96
N PHE A 31 -4.90 2.49 6.84
CA PHE A 31 -5.93 2.69 5.82
C PHE A 31 -7.35 2.71 6.43
N ALA A 32 -7.64 1.76 7.32
CA ALA A 32 -8.95 1.65 7.96
C ALA A 32 -9.31 2.88 8.81
N GLU A 33 -8.36 3.42 9.55
CA GLU A 33 -8.57 4.61 10.40
C GLU A 33 -8.87 5.84 9.53
N ASN A 34 -8.09 6.04 8.46
CA ASN A 34 -8.32 7.11 7.50
C ASN A 34 -9.65 6.96 6.75
N ALA A 35 -9.98 5.75 6.30
CA ALA A 35 -11.24 5.48 5.61
C ALA A 35 -12.46 5.78 6.50
N LEU A 36 -12.41 5.44 7.80
CA LEU A 36 -13.47 5.76 8.76
C LEU A 36 -13.64 7.28 8.94
N LYS A 37 -12.55 8.03 9.02
CA LYS A 37 -12.60 9.50 9.09
C LYS A 37 -13.24 10.10 7.85
N LEU A 38 -12.83 9.65 6.67
CA LEU A 38 -13.38 10.13 5.39
C LEU A 38 -14.86 9.76 5.25
N ALA A 39 -15.28 8.56 5.65
CA ALA A 39 -16.69 8.16 5.66
C ALA A 39 -17.53 9.07 6.56
N GLY A 40 -17.00 9.45 7.73
CA GLY A 40 -17.65 10.40 8.64
C GLY A 40 -17.81 11.80 8.02
N ILE A 41 -16.77 12.30 7.34
CA ILE A 41 -16.82 13.59 6.65
C ILE A 41 -17.83 13.54 5.50
N ALA A 42 -17.82 12.48 4.68
CA ALA A 42 -18.76 12.30 3.58
C ALA A 42 -20.21 12.23 4.08
N GLY A 43 -20.47 11.51 5.17
CA GLY A 43 -21.79 11.48 5.79
C GLY A 43 -22.24 12.84 6.32
N ALA A 44 -21.35 13.59 6.96
CA ALA A 44 -21.68 14.88 7.54
C ALA A 44 -21.88 16.00 6.50
N LEU A 45 -21.08 16.04 5.43
CA LEU A 45 -21.09 17.12 4.44
C LEU A 45 -21.96 16.82 3.23
N LEU A 46 -22.00 15.56 2.79
CA LEU A 46 -22.67 15.15 1.55
C LEU A 46 -23.98 14.39 1.81
N GLY A 47 -24.23 13.99 3.06
CA GLY A 47 -25.36 13.14 3.41
C GLY A 47 -25.21 11.69 2.93
N TRP A 48 -23.99 11.28 2.54
CA TRP A 48 -23.73 9.94 2.04
C TRP A 48 -23.93 8.91 3.13
N ARG A 49 -24.61 7.82 2.78
CA ARG A 49 -24.66 6.61 3.59
C ARG A 49 -23.36 5.83 3.44
N PRO A 50 -23.05 4.92 4.39
CA PRO A 50 -21.84 4.10 4.31
C PRO A 50 -21.69 3.35 2.98
N GLU A 51 -22.78 2.85 2.39
CA GLU A 51 -22.75 2.17 1.09
C GLU A 51 -22.32 3.07 -0.06
N GLU A 52 -22.69 4.35 -0.05
CA GLU A 52 -22.32 5.32 -1.09
C GLU A 52 -20.82 5.63 -1.01
N PHE A 53 -20.28 5.78 0.21
CA PHE A 53 -18.86 5.97 0.43
C PHE A 53 -18.03 4.77 -0.06
N TRP A 54 -18.45 3.53 0.24
CA TRP A 54 -17.71 2.33 -0.17
C TRP A 54 -17.85 2.00 -1.66
N ALA A 55 -18.90 2.51 -2.32
CA ALA A 55 -19.07 2.38 -3.77
C ALA A 55 -18.27 3.42 -4.56
N ALA A 56 -17.98 4.57 -3.95
CA ALA A 56 -17.23 5.65 -4.59
C ALA A 56 -15.77 5.24 -4.85
N THR A 57 -15.27 5.56 -6.04
CA THR A 57 -13.86 5.38 -6.37
C THR A 57 -13.00 6.45 -5.68
N PRO A 58 -11.70 6.18 -5.46
CA PRO A 58 -10.80 7.19 -4.87
C PRO A 58 -10.74 8.50 -5.67
N VAL A 59 -10.87 8.44 -7.01
CA VAL A 59 -10.83 9.64 -7.86
C VAL A 59 -12.11 10.47 -7.73
N GLU A 60 -13.27 9.83 -7.63
CA GLU A 60 -14.55 10.50 -7.38
C GLU A 60 -14.55 11.16 -6.01
N LEU A 61 -14.06 10.44 -4.98
CA LEU A 61 -13.96 10.97 -3.62
C LEU A 61 -13.02 12.19 -3.57
N ALA A 62 -11.86 12.11 -4.22
CA ALA A 62 -10.93 13.24 -4.32
C ALA A 62 -11.56 14.43 -5.05
N THR A 63 -12.30 14.19 -6.13
CA THR A 63 -12.98 15.25 -6.91
C THR A 63 -14.02 15.99 -6.06
N VAL A 64 -14.87 15.26 -5.33
CA VAL A 64 -15.93 15.86 -4.50
C VAL A 64 -15.34 16.61 -3.31
N LEU A 65 -14.35 16.03 -2.63
CA LEU A 65 -13.70 16.68 -1.48
C LEU A 65 -12.82 17.87 -1.91
N GLY A 66 -12.18 17.81 -3.07
CA GLY A 66 -11.44 18.94 -3.65
C GLY A 66 -12.36 20.13 -3.91
N ALA A 67 -13.59 19.90 -4.37
CA ALA A 67 -14.58 20.97 -4.55
C ALA A 67 -15.05 21.62 -3.22
N LEU A 68 -14.83 20.98 -2.08
CA LEU A 68 -15.22 21.46 -0.74
C LEU A 68 -14.09 22.20 0.00
N GLY A 69 -12.82 21.97 -0.39
CA GLY A 69 -11.65 22.60 0.22
C GLY A 69 -11.06 23.71 -0.64
N ASP A 70 -10.22 24.55 -0.04
CA ASP A 70 -9.20 25.26 -0.82
C ASP A 70 -8.16 24.21 -1.26
N GLU A 71 -7.78 24.20 -2.53
CA GLU A 71 -6.79 23.29 -3.11
C GLU A 71 -5.46 23.40 -2.35
N SER A 72 -5.28 22.61 -1.28
CA SER A 72 -3.96 22.36 -0.71
C SER A 72 -3.31 21.30 -1.58
N GLU A 73 -2.68 21.80 -2.64
CA GLU A 73 -1.99 21.04 -3.66
C GLU A 73 -0.69 20.43 -3.11
N ALA A 74 -0.80 19.50 -2.16
CA ALA A 74 0.26 18.55 -1.92
C ALA A 74 0.19 17.53 -3.06
N ALA A 75 0.84 17.87 -4.18
CA ALA A 75 0.91 17.00 -5.34
C ALA A 75 1.38 15.60 -4.92
N PRO A 76 0.75 14.52 -5.41
CA PRO A 76 1.23 13.17 -5.14
C PRO A 76 2.69 13.05 -5.61
N PRO A 77 3.52 12.25 -4.89
CA PRO A 77 4.94 12.15 -5.20
C PRO A 77 5.16 11.78 -6.65
N GLY A 78 6.11 12.48 -7.28
CA GLY A 78 6.46 12.27 -8.69
C GLY A 78 7.02 10.88 -8.92
N ALA A 79 7.14 10.47 -10.19
CA ALA A 79 7.64 9.13 -10.54
C ALA A 79 9.03 8.82 -9.93
N ILE A 80 9.89 9.83 -9.79
CA ILE A 80 11.23 9.70 -9.17
C ILE A 80 11.11 9.42 -7.67
N GLU A 81 10.26 10.17 -6.96
CA GLU A 81 10.04 9.98 -5.52
C GLU A 81 9.38 8.63 -5.23
N ARG A 82 8.43 8.21 -6.08
CA ARG A 82 7.82 6.88 -6.00
C ARG A 82 8.82 5.76 -6.23
N ALA A 83 9.73 5.90 -7.21
CA ALA A 83 10.78 4.92 -7.45
C ALA A 83 11.76 4.84 -6.27
N ALA A 84 12.15 5.98 -5.68
CA ALA A 84 12.97 6.01 -4.48
C ALA A 84 12.27 5.34 -3.29
N LEU A 85 10.96 5.55 -3.12
CA LEU A 85 10.15 4.89 -2.10
C LEU A 85 10.08 3.36 -2.32
N MET A 86 9.95 2.89 -3.56
CA MET A 86 9.94 1.46 -3.89
C MET A 86 11.30 0.78 -3.63
N GLU A 87 12.41 1.50 -3.84
CA GLU A 87 13.76 1.00 -3.52
C GLU A 87 13.99 0.96 -2.00
N MET A 88 13.51 1.98 -1.27
CA MET A 88 13.64 2.06 0.18
C MET A 88 12.73 1.08 0.93
N PHE A 89 11.57 0.76 0.37
CA PHE A 89 10.57 -0.12 0.98
C PHE A 89 10.14 -1.19 -0.03
N PRO A 90 10.96 -2.23 -0.25
CA PRO A 90 10.60 -3.31 -1.16
C PRO A 90 9.43 -4.11 -0.59
N ASP A 91 8.38 -4.26 -1.39
CA ASP A 91 7.22 -5.10 -1.07
C ASP A 91 7.66 -6.57 -1.12
N GLY A 92 7.89 -7.16 0.06
CA GLY A 92 8.32 -8.55 0.24
C GLY A 92 7.21 -9.60 0.17
#